data_AF-A0A2V8BP00-F1
#
_entry.id   AF-A0A2V8BP00-F1
#
_cell.length_a   1.000
_cell.length_b   1.000
_cell.length_c   1.000
_cell.angle_alpha   90.00
_cell.angle_beta   90.00
_cell.angle_gamma   90.00
#
_symmetry.space_group_name_H-M   'P 1'
#
loop_
_entity.id
_entity.type
_entity.pdbx_description
1 polymer ?
#
loop_
_entity_poly.entity_id
_entity_poly.type
_entity_poly.pdbx_seq_one_letter_code
_entity_poly.pdbx_strand_id
1 'polypeptide(L)'
;MLVYLDNGENIKKHPNENFGRELLELFSMGVGNYTERDVREAARAFTGWTNNVLDFKFDADQHDSGEKTFLGQKGPFNGEDIIDIILKQPVTAEFVSGKLYRYFVREDVPASVRASLGRTFRESGYQIKPLLKQIFLSRDFYSPPAHATQIKSPVQLVVSTYKKLGLREVPTIPDFGRTTGGLGQSLFDPPNVAGWAGGRTWITPSTLLQRGNVFREVLFPNVKGFRPPDRSMSRTDQGVGERLARGMDITEATKESDAAPNMMAESNMMVDRDEDYNTRYGGYKGNLIAFERTKTIPRHPAAIDLTAMTRAAGADTVDKVVDHFVHRFLSVALADKDRAALVSFLRGKLGTTAIQPGEKLEESLRELLYLVLSTPEYQLG
;
A
#
# COMPACT_ATOMS: atom_id res chain seq x y z
N MET A 1 -3.56 14.94 8.36
CA MET A 1 -4.18 16.00 7.54
C MET A 1 -3.68 17.38 7.90
N LEU A 2 -3.81 17.85 9.16
CA LEU A 2 -3.32 19.18 9.56
C LEU A 2 -1.84 19.42 9.19
N VAL A 3 -0.96 18.46 9.49
CA VAL A 3 0.46 18.53 9.14
C VAL A 3 0.68 18.41 7.62
N TYR A 4 0.01 17.45 6.97
CA TYR A 4 0.19 17.17 5.53
C TYR A 4 -0.28 18.29 4.59
N LEU A 5 -1.16 19.17 5.10
CA LEU A 5 -1.79 20.27 4.35
C LEU A 5 -1.43 21.63 4.95
N ASP A 6 -0.37 21.67 5.76
CA ASP A 6 0.22 22.88 6.32
C ASP A 6 -0.78 23.78 7.07
N ASN A 7 -1.80 23.19 7.70
CA ASN A 7 -2.78 23.97 8.46
C ASN A 7 -2.17 24.51 9.77
N GLY A 8 -1.07 23.92 10.25
CA GLY A 8 -0.30 24.48 11.37
C GLY A 8 0.25 25.89 11.09
N GLU A 9 0.40 26.27 9.82
CA GLU A 9 0.82 27.60 9.37
C GLU A 9 -0.38 28.50 8.99
N ASN A 10 -1.61 27.96 9.05
CA ASN A 10 -2.83 28.70 8.71
C ASN A 10 -3.22 29.65 9.85
N ILE A 11 -2.91 30.94 9.69
CA ILE A 11 -3.17 31.99 10.69
C ILE A 11 -4.01 33.11 10.10
N LYS A 12 -4.73 33.87 10.94
CA LYS A 12 -5.65 34.94 10.54
C LYS A 12 -5.05 35.98 9.58
N LYS A 13 -3.73 36.26 9.72
CA LYS A 13 -3.02 37.22 8.86
C LYS A 13 -2.65 36.65 7.49
N HIS A 14 -2.55 35.33 7.38
CA HIS A 14 -2.17 34.64 6.16
C HIS A 14 -2.94 33.31 6.03
N PRO A 15 -4.25 33.36 5.71
CA PRO A 15 -5.05 32.15 5.56
C PRO A 15 -4.48 31.22 4.47
N ASN A 16 -4.31 29.94 4.80
CA ASN A 16 -3.85 28.90 3.89
C ASN A 16 -5.03 28.07 3.39
N GLU A 17 -5.25 28.08 2.08
CA GLU A 17 -6.40 27.43 1.44
C GLU A 17 -6.29 25.92 1.33
N ASN A 18 -5.09 25.33 1.46
CA ASN A 18 -4.84 23.91 1.18
C ASN A 18 -5.80 23.00 1.96
N PHE A 19 -5.87 23.14 3.29
CA PHE A 19 -6.75 22.30 4.10
C PHE A 19 -8.23 22.45 3.73
N GLY A 20 -8.71 23.70 3.58
CA GLY A 20 -10.11 23.97 3.24
C GLY A 20 -10.48 23.46 1.85
N ARG A 21 -9.58 23.60 0.86
CA ARG A 21 -9.75 23.10 -0.50
C ARG A 21 -9.84 21.59 -0.52
N GLU A 22 -8.90 20.90 0.11
CA GLU A 22 -8.87 19.43 0.14
C GLU A 22 -10.08 18.85 0.89
N LEU A 23 -10.51 19.50 1.99
CA LEU A 23 -11.72 19.11 2.70
C LEU A 23 -12.94 19.11 1.76
N LEU A 24 -13.12 20.20 0.99
CA LEU A 24 -14.23 20.35 0.05
C LEU A 24 -14.10 19.40 -1.15
N GLU A 25 -12.91 19.32 -1.72
CA GLU A 25 -12.63 18.63 -2.98
C GLU A 25 -12.52 17.11 -2.81
N LEU A 26 -11.67 16.65 -1.90
CA LEU A 26 -11.33 15.24 -1.81
C LEU A 26 -12.14 14.51 -0.76
N PHE A 27 -12.55 15.17 0.33
CA PHE A 27 -13.11 14.47 1.49
C PHE A 27 -14.61 14.64 1.67
N SER A 28 -15.26 15.63 1.03
CA SER A 28 -16.67 15.91 1.28
C SER A 28 -17.53 16.07 0.03
N MET A 29 -17.36 17.12 -0.76
CA MET A 29 -18.34 17.54 -1.77
C MET A 29 -17.92 17.22 -3.20
N GLY A 30 -16.62 17.16 -3.48
CA GLY A 30 -16.11 16.99 -4.84
C GLY A 30 -16.11 18.30 -5.63
N VAL A 31 -15.22 18.37 -6.63
CA VAL A 31 -15.07 19.51 -7.54
C VAL A 31 -16.42 19.90 -8.17
N GLY A 32 -16.68 21.21 -8.24
CA GLY A 32 -17.85 21.77 -8.92
C GLY A 32 -19.06 21.99 -8.03
N ASN A 33 -18.98 21.63 -6.74
CA ASN A 33 -20.09 21.78 -5.78
C ASN A 33 -19.94 22.96 -4.81
N TYR A 34 -18.84 23.70 -4.91
CA TYR A 34 -18.50 24.87 -4.10
C TYR A 34 -17.82 25.91 -4.97
N THR A 35 -17.74 27.14 -4.49
CA THR A 35 -17.04 28.24 -5.17
C THR A 35 -15.64 28.45 -4.61
N GLU A 36 -14.80 29.17 -5.35
CA GLU A 36 -13.50 29.59 -4.85
C GLU A 36 -13.60 30.48 -3.60
N ARG A 37 -14.70 31.22 -3.46
CA ARG A 37 -14.98 31.97 -2.24
C ARG A 37 -15.19 31.04 -1.05
N ASP A 38 -15.92 29.94 -1.23
CA ASP A 38 -16.15 28.98 -0.15
C ASP A 38 -14.83 28.36 0.35
N VAL A 39 -13.86 28.14 -0.55
CA VAL A 39 -12.52 27.68 -0.18
C VAL A 39 -11.82 28.69 0.73
N ARG A 40 -11.80 29.97 0.35
CA ARG A 40 -11.20 31.05 1.17
C ARG A 40 -11.86 31.18 2.54
N GLU A 41 -13.18 31.11 2.57
CA GLU A 41 -13.95 31.29 3.80
C GLU A 41 -13.80 30.07 4.72
N ALA A 42 -13.70 28.85 4.17
CA ALA A 42 -13.28 27.68 4.92
C ALA A 42 -11.85 27.83 5.46
N ALA A 43 -10.90 28.30 4.65
CA ALA A 43 -9.51 28.53 5.07
C ALA A 43 -9.43 29.47 6.28
N ARG A 44 -10.17 30.59 6.23
CA ARG A 44 -10.31 31.53 7.36
C ARG A 44 -10.86 30.84 8.61
N ALA A 45 -11.87 29.99 8.45
CA ALA A 45 -12.48 29.26 9.58
C ALA A 45 -11.57 28.23 10.24
N PHE A 46 -10.60 27.67 9.50
CA PHE A 46 -9.60 26.74 10.03
C PHE A 46 -8.32 27.41 10.57
N THR A 47 -8.24 28.74 10.55
CA THR A 47 -7.10 29.46 11.14
C THR A 47 -6.97 29.16 12.63
N GLY A 48 -5.73 29.05 13.12
CA GLY A 48 -5.46 28.74 14.53
C GLY A 48 -5.57 27.24 14.90
N TRP A 49 -6.04 26.38 14.01
CA TRP A 49 -5.97 24.92 14.21
C TRP A 49 -4.55 24.43 13.95
N THR A 50 -3.90 23.92 14.99
CA THR A 50 -2.51 23.44 14.94
C THR A 50 -2.35 22.14 15.74
N ASN A 51 -1.12 21.65 15.87
CA ASN A 51 -0.82 20.47 16.65
C ASN A 51 0.51 20.63 17.41
N ASN A 52 0.62 19.96 18.55
CA ASN A 52 1.88 19.72 19.23
C ASN A 52 2.22 18.24 19.11
N VAL A 53 3.15 17.90 18.22
CA VAL A 53 3.47 16.51 17.87
C VAL A 53 2.21 15.77 17.39
N LEU A 54 1.56 14.97 18.24
CA LEU A 54 0.34 14.22 17.91
C LEU A 54 -0.94 14.85 18.47
N ASP A 55 -0.82 15.86 19.34
CA ASP A 55 -1.96 16.45 20.03
C ASP A 55 -2.52 17.64 19.25
N PHE A 56 -3.84 17.64 19.01
CA PHE A 56 -4.52 18.81 18.46
C PHE A 56 -4.45 20.00 19.43
N LYS A 57 -4.26 21.20 18.87
CA LYS A 57 -4.27 22.45 19.62
C LYS A 57 -5.03 23.51 18.83
N PHE A 58 -5.80 24.33 19.54
CA PHE A 58 -6.39 25.54 18.99
C PHE A 58 -5.70 26.78 19.57
N ASP A 59 -5.21 27.65 18.70
CA ASP A 59 -4.64 28.95 19.03
C ASP A 59 -5.65 30.05 18.67
N ALA A 60 -6.36 30.55 19.69
CA ALA A 60 -7.38 31.57 19.52
C ALA A 60 -6.81 32.92 19.05
N ASP A 61 -5.56 33.24 19.37
CA ASP A 61 -4.94 34.52 18.97
C ASP A 61 -4.63 34.54 17.47
N GLN A 62 -4.40 33.35 16.88
CA GLN A 62 -4.19 33.18 15.45
C GLN A 62 -5.48 32.89 14.68
N HIS A 63 -6.63 32.75 15.33
CA HIS A 63 -7.90 32.50 14.67
C HIS A 63 -8.55 33.80 14.14
N ASP A 64 -9.15 33.71 12.96
CA ASP A 64 -9.99 34.76 12.38
C ASP A 64 -11.44 34.55 12.85
N SER A 65 -11.86 35.30 13.86
CA SER A 65 -13.23 35.28 14.39
C SER A 65 -14.21 36.18 13.61
N GLY A 66 -13.79 36.76 12.48
CA GLY A 66 -14.63 37.62 11.65
C GLY A 66 -15.80 36.88 11.00
N GLU A 67 -16.80 37.63 10.53
CA GLU A 67 -17.91 37.08 9.76
C GLU A 67 -17.42 36.46 8.45
N LYS A 68 -17.98 35.30 8.12
CA LYS A 68 -17.68 34.50 6.93
C LYS A 68 -18.97 34.22 6.19
N THR A 69 -18.90 34.15 4.86
CA THR A 69 -20.02 33.71 4.03
C THR A 69 -19.64 32.38 3.38
N PHE A 70 -20.28 31.29 3.78
CA PHE A 70 -19.93 29.95 3.32
C PHE A 70 -21.18 29.16 2.92
N LEU A 71 -21.19 28.65 1.69
CA LEU A 71 -22.31 27.89 1.09
C LEU A 71 -23.67 28.55 1.29
N GLY A 72 -23.71 29.87 1.08
CA GLY A 72 -24.92 30.70 1.19
C GLY A 72 -25.31 31.11 2.61
N GLN A 73 -24.61 30.65 3.64
CA GLN A 73 -24.84 31.02 5.04
C GLN A 73 -23.84 32.07 5.50
N LYS A 74 -24.22 32.90 6.48
CA LYS A 74 -23.36 33.93 7.07
C LYS A 74 -23.27 33.77 8.58
N GLY A 75 -22.07 33.97 9.12
CA GLY A 75 -21.82 33.93 10.56
C GLY A 75 -20.34 33.95 10.90
N PRO A 76 -19.97 34.10 12.19
CA PRO A 76 -18.59 34.02 12.65
C PRO A 76 -18.11 32.55 12.75
N PHE A 77 -18.19 31.82 11.63
CA PHE A 77 -17.97 30.37 11.60
C PHE A 77 -16.53 29.98 11.97
N ASN A 78 -16.39 28.92 12.75
CA ASN A 78 -15.13 28.20 12.98
C ASN A 78 -15.05 26.93 12.10
N GLY A 79 -13.95 26.16 12.22
CA GLY A 79 -13.76 24.95 11.44
C GLY A 79 -14.83 23.86 11.66
N GLU A 80 -15.39 23.74 12.87
CA GLU A 80 -16.47 22.79 13.17
C GLU A 80 -17.79 23.24 12.52
N ASP A 81 -18.11 24.53 12.55
CA ASP A 81 -19.29 25.09 11.88
C ASP A 81 -19.23 24.84 10.36
N ILE A 82 -18.04 24.98 9.74
CA ILE A 82 -17.83 24.66 8.33
C ILE A 82 -18.13 23.19 8.05
N ILE A 83 -17.65 22.28 8.89
CA ILE A 83 -17.92 20.84 8.78
C ILE A 83 -19.43 20.58 8.89
N ASP A 84 -20.11 21.18 9.85
CA ASP A 84 -21.55 21.04 10.03
C ASP A 84 -22.35 21.56 8.83
N ILE A 85 -21.94 22.69 8.24
CA ILE A 85 -22.57 23.24 7.04
C ILE A 85 -22.35 22.29 5.85
N ILE A 86 -21.15 21.73 5.69
CA ILE A 86 -20.83 20.74 4.65
C ILE A 86 -21.69 19.47 4.80
N LEU A 87 -21.81 18.93 6.02
CA LEU A 87 -22.60 17.73 6.29
C LEU A 87 -24.12 17.96 6.14
N LYS A 88 -24.59 19.21 6.10
CA LYS A 88 -25.98 19.53 5.75
C LYS A 88 -26.24 19.50 4.25
N GLN A 89 -25.22 19.48 3.40
CA GLN A 89 -25.40 19.42 1.95
C GLN A 89 -25.69 17.99 1.47
N PRO A 90 -26.76 17.76 0.67
CA PRO A 90 -27.05 16.43 0.11
C PRO A 90 -25.87 15.85 -0.68
N VAL A 91 -25.17 16.71 -1.43
CA VAL A 91 -24.05 16.30 -2.29
C VAL A 91 -22.89 15.68 -1.50
N THR A 92 -22.68 16.10 -0.25
CA THR A 92 -21.65 15.51 0.62
C THR A 92 -21.90 14.03 0.88
N ALA A 93 -23.14 13.68 1.23
CA ALA A 93 -23.51 12.29 1.47
C ALA A 93 -23.45 11.47 0.18
N GLU A 94 -23.88 12.04 -0.95
CA GLU A 94 -23.78 11.41 -2.27
C GLU A 94 -22.34 11.15 -2.70
N PHE A 95 -21.44 12.10 -2.48
CA PHE A 95 -20.03 12.01 -2.86
C PHE A 95 -19.32 10.91 -2.08
N VAL A 96 -19.43 10.93 -0.74
CA VAL A 96 -18.81 9.91 0.13
C VAL A 96 -19.40 8.52 -0.15
N SER A 97 -20.73 8.43 -0.29
CA SER A 97 -21.39 7.17 -0.65
C SER A 97 -20.96 6.65 -2.01
N GLY A 98 -20.82 7.55 -3.00
CA GLY A 98 -20.31 7.21 -4.32
C GLY A 98 -18.87 6.71 -4.29
N LYS A 99 -18.00 7.29 -3.44
CA LYS A 99 -16.63 6.78 -3.24
C LYS A 99 -16.62 5.36 -2.70
N LEU A 100 -17.40 5.09 -1.65
CA LEU A 100 -17.51 3.74 -1.07
C LEU A 100 -18.12 2.75 -2.07
N TYR A 101 -19.10 3.18 -2.85
CA TYR A 101 -19.67 2.35 -3.91
C TYR A 101 -18.63 1.97 -4.96
N ARG A 102 -17.84 2.94 -5.44
CA ARG A 102 -16.76 2.65 -6.41
C ARG A 102 -15.72 1.70 -5.86
N TYR A 103 -15.41 1.83 -4.57
CA TYR A 103 -14.44 0.99 -3.90
C TYR A 103 -14.92 -0.46 -3.74
N PHE A 104 -16.22 -0.70 -3.53
CA PHE A 104 -16.74 -2.05 -3.27
C PHE A 104 -17.48 -2.72 -4.42
N VAL A 105 -18.02 -1.96 -5.38
CA VAL A 105 -18.93 -2.46 -6.41
C VAL A 105 -18.33 -2.33 -7.80
N ARG A 106 -18.31 -1.12 -8.36
CA ARG A 106 -17.77 -0.83 -9.70
C ARG A 106 -17.57 0.66 -9.90
N GLU A 107 -16.74 1.02 -10.88
CA GLU A 107 -16.36 2.40 -11.19
C GLU A 107 -17.56 3.29 -11.56
N ASP A 108 -18.50 2.75 -12.34
CA ASP A 108 -19.72 3.46 -12.74
C ASP A 108 -20.78 3.43 -11.62
N VAL A 109 -21.27 4.61 -11.26
CA VAL A 109 -22.26 4.80 -10.20
C VAL A 109 -23.48 5.51 -10.79
N PRO A 110 -24.58 4.79 -11.06
CA PRO A 110 -25.81 5.41 -11.53
C PRO A 110 -26.28 6.51 -10.59
N ALA A 111 -26.71 7.66 -11.13
CA ALA A 111 -27.10 8.83 -10.34
C ALA A 111 -28.21 8.51 -9.32
N SER A 112 -29.16 7.64 -9.69
CA SER A 112 -30.24 7.17 -8.81
C SER A 112 -29.71 6.36 -7.61
N VAL A 113 -28.72 5.50 -7.85
CA VAL A 113 -28.05 4.71 -6.81
C VAL A 113 -27.26 5.63 -5.88
N ARG A 114 -26.49 6.58 -6.45
CA ARG A 114 -25.73 7.56 -5.67
C ARG A 114 -26.64 8.38 -4.74
N ALA A 115 -27.74 8.92 -5.27
CA ALA A 115 -28.72 9.65 -4.49
C ALA A 115 -29.37 8.78 -3.41
N SER A 116 -29.70 7.52 -3.72
CA SER A 116 -30.29 6.61 -2.74
C SER A 116 -29.34 6.27 -1.60
N LEU A 117 -28.06 6.02 -1.89
CA LEU A 117 -27.05 5.73 -0.88
C LEU A 117 -26.76 6.97 -0.03
N GLY A 118 -26.67 8.15 -0.67
CA GLY A 118 -26.50 9.43 0.01
C GLY A 118 -27.64 9.72 1.00
N ARG A 119 -28.90 9.44 0.64
CA ARG A 119 -30.03 9.55 1.57
C ARG A 119 -29.87 8.64 2.78
N THR A 120 -29.62 7.34 2.57
CA THR A 120 -29.41 6.39 3.68
C THR A 120 -28.28 6.83 4.60
N PHE A 121 -27.16 7.28 4.02
CA PHE A 121 -26.01 7.70 4.80
C PHE A 121 -26.34 8.92 5.67
N ARG A 122 -26.98 9.94 5.09
CA ARG A 122 -27.37 11.15 5.80
C ARG A 122 -28.46 10.92 6.84
N GLU A 123 -29.54 10.20 6.50
CA GLU A 123 -30.67 9.92 7.40
C GLU A 123 -30.25 9.05 8.60
N SER A 124 -29.22 8.22 8.43
CA SER A 124 -28.62 7.46 9.53
C SER A 124 -27.68 8.26 10.43
N GLY A 125 -27.52 9.58 10.20
CA GLY A 125 -26.57 10.41 10.92
C GLY A 125 -25.13 10.10 10.58
N TYR A 126 -24.83 9.86 9.29
CA TYR A 126 -23.49 9.54 8.78
C TYR A 126 -22.87 8.26 9.40
N GLN A 127 -23.70 7.31 9.79
CA GLN A 127 -23.21 6.00 10.23
C GLN A 127 -22.79 5.14 9.02
N ILE A 128 -21.59 4.56 9.09
CA ILE A 128 -21.05 3.73 8.01
C ILE A 128 -21.81 2.39 7.88
N LYS A 129 -22.25 1.81 8.99
CA LYS A 129 -22.88 0.48 9.00
C LYS A 129 -24.15 0.39 8.14
N PRO A 130 -25.14 1.31 8.24
CA PRO A 130 -26.32 1.29 7.37
C PRO A 130 -25.98 1.41 5.88
N LEU A 131 -25.03 2.29 5.54
CA LEU A 131 -24.56 2.47 4.16
C LEU A 131 -23.95 1.17 3.60
N LEU A 132 -23.00 0.57 4.32
CA LEU A 132 -22.38 -0.70 3.90
C LEU A 132 -23.41 -1.84 3.80
N LYS A 133 -24.38 -1.90 4.72
CA LYS A 133 -25.47 -2.88 4.66
C LYS A 133 -26.26 -2.74 3.37
N GLN A 134 -26.60 -1.52 2.96
CA GLN A 134 -27.32 -1.30 1.70
C GLN A 134 -26.47 -1.72 0.48
N ILE A 135 -25.17 -1.39 0.47
CA ILE A 135 -24.25 -1.75 -0.61
C ILE A 135 -24.15 -3.28 -0.74
N PHE A 136 -23.82 -3.98 0.34
CA PHE A 136 -23.56 -5.42 0.33
C PHE A 136 -24.82 -6.28 0.17
N LEU A 137 -26.00 -5.75 0.48
CA LEU A 137 -27.27 -6.43 0.21
C LEU A 137 -27.89 -6.05 -1.15
N SER A 138 -27.25 -5.15 -1.92
CA SER A 138 -27.75 -4.75 -3.23
C SER A 138 -27.57 -5.86 -4.26
N ARG A 139 -28.50 -5.97 -5.22
CA ARG A 139 -28.35 -6.87 -6.36
C ARG A 139 -27.17 -6.46 -7.26
N ASP A 140 -26.86 -5.17 -7.33
CA ASP A 140 -25.78 -4.67 -8.19
C ASP A 140 -24.41 -5.14 -7.71
N PHE A 141 -24.21 -5.31 -6.40
CA PHE A 141 -22.98 -5.87 -5.81
C PHE A 141 -22.61 -7.25 -6.38
N TYR A 142 -23.61 -8.08 -6.67
CA TYR A 142 -23.43 -9.43 -7.20
C TYR A 142 -23.69 -9.54 -8.70
N SER A 143 -23.85 -8.40 -9.38
CA SER A 143 -24.18 -8.37 -10.80
C SER A 143 -22.93 -8.63 -11.67
N PRO A 144 -23.10 -9.14 -12.90
CA PRO A 144 -21.96 -9.35 -13.80
C PRO A 144 -21.07 -8.12 -14.02
N PRO A 145 -21.58 -6.88 -14.14
CA PRO A 145 -20.72 -5.70 -14.26
C PRO A 145 -19.92 -5.32 -13.00
N ALA A 146 -20.26 -5.87 -11.82
CA ALA A 146 -19.50 -5.66 -10.58
C ALA A 146 -18.54 -6.83 -10.29
N HIS A 147 -18.69 -7.96 -10.97
CA HIS A 147 -17.90 -9.15 -10.71
C HIS A 147 -16.53 -9.09 -11.40
N ALA A 148 -15.45 -9.18 -10.60
CA ALA A 148 -14.07 -9.26 -11.07
C ALA A 148 -13.68 -8.13 -12.06
N THR A 149 -14.14 -6.91 -11.80
CA THR A 149 -13.83 -5.72 -12.63
C THR A 149 -12.76 -4.80 -12.03
N GLN A 150 -12.40 -5.02 -10.76
CA GLN A 150 -11.39 -4.22 -10.08
C GLN A 150 -10.00 -4.81 -10.26
N ILE A 151 -9.03 -3.94 -10.57
CA ILE A 151 -7.62 -4.31 -10.53
C ILE A 151 -7.18 -4.34 -9.07
N LYS A 152 -6.74 -5.51 -8.59
CA LYS A 152 -6.28 -5.68 -7.21
C LYS A 152 -5.17 -4.69 -6.90
N SER A 153 -5.25 -3.98 -5.77
CA SER A 153 -4.10 -3.18 -5.29
C SER A 153 -2.90 -4.09 -4.98
N PRO A 154 -1.67 -3.56 -4.91
CA PRO A 154 -0.50 -4.38 -4.59
C PRO A 154 -0.64 -5.21 -3.31
N VAL A 155 -1.15 -4.62 -2.23
CA VAL A 155 -1.39 -5.33 -0.97
C VAL A 155 -2.47 -6.41 -1.15
N GLN A 156 -3.57 -6.09 -1.83
CA GLN A 156 -4.64 -7.06 -2.11
C GLN A 156 -4.13 -8.22 -2.97
N LEU A 157 -3.30 -7.94 -3.98
CA LEU A 157 -2.70 -8.96 -4.85
C LEU A 157 -1.86 -9.95 -4.04
N VAL A 158 -0.95 -9.46 -3.21
CA VAL A 158 -0.05 -10.29 -2.41
C VAL A 158 -0.85 -11.11 -1.37
N VAL A 159 -1.71 -10.45 -0.58
CA VAL A 159 -2.50 -11.12 0.47
C VAL A 159 -3.48 -12.13 -0.11
N SER A 160 -4.17 -11.80 -1.21
CA SER A 160 -5.07 -12.74 -1.87
C SER A 160 -4.34 -13.95 -2.47
N THR A 161 -3.11 -13.75 -2.96
CA THR A 161 -2.24 -14.84 -3.42
C THR A 161 -1.92 -15.79 -2.28
N TYR A 162 -1.51 -15.27 -1.12
CA TYR A 162 -1.22 -16.10 0.06
C TYR A 162 -2.46 -16.88 0.54
N LYS A 163 -3.63 -16.22 0.56
CA LYS A 163 -4.89 -16.89 0.90
C LYS A 163 -5.24 -18.01 -0.10
N LYS A 164 -5.12 -17.76 -1.41
CA LYS A 164 -5.38 -18.77 -2.45
C LYS A 164 -4.36 -19.92 -2.43
N LEU A 165 -3.13 -19.66 -2.01
CA LEU A 165 -2.12 -20.70 -1.72
C LEU A 165 -2.43 -21.52 -0.46
N GLY A 166 -3.36 -21.07 0.39
CA GLY A 166 -3.71 -21.75 1.65
C GLY A 166 -2.77 -21.44 2.81
N LEU A 167 -1.96 -20.38 2.70
CA LEU A 167 -1.05 -19.97 3.76
C LEU A 167 -1.84 -19.40 4.95
N ARG A 168 -1.45 -19.80 6.16
CA ARG A 168 -2.01 -19.29 7.42
C ARG A 168 -1.22 -18.12 8.01
N GLU A 169 0.03 -17.99 7.59
CA GLU A 169 0.96 -16.96 8.01
C GLU A 169 1.55 -16.26 6.79
N VAL A 170 1.92 -15.00 6.94
CA VAL A 170 2.55 -14.22 5.87
C VAL A 170 4.00 -14.65 5.73
N PRO A 171 4.44 -15.15 4.56
CA PRO A 171 5.86 -15.41 4.33
C PRO A 171 6.64 -14.10 4.38
N THR A 172 7.84 -14.19 4.93
CA THR A 172 8.73 -13.04 5.14
C THR A 172 9.93 -13.05 4.19
N ILE A 173 9.97 -14.05 3.30
CA ILE A 173 10.80 -14.14 2.10
C ILE A 173 9.88 -14.45 0.90
N PRO A 174 9.75 -13.56 -0.11
CA PRO A 174 10.33 -12.22 -0.15
C PRO A 174 9.76 -11.29 0.94
N ASP A 175 10.41 -10.15 1.17
CA ASP A 175 9.96 -9.19 2.19
C ASP A 175 8.69 -8.47 1.73
N PHE A 176 7.60 -8.62 2.50
CA PHE A 176 6.28 -8.08 2.14
C PHE A 176 6.32 -6.58 1.83
N GLY A 177 7.01 -5.78 2.65
CA GLY A 177 7.07 -4.33 2.49
C GLY A 177 7.82 -3.92 1.24
N ARG A 178 8.97 -4.56 0.96
CA ARG A 178 9.71 -4.34 -0.30
C ARG A 178 8.89 -4.75 -1.52
N THR A 179 8.21 -5.89 -1.45
CA THR A 179 7.39 -6.42 -2.53
C THR A 179 6.21 -5.48 -2.85
N THR A 180 5.42 -5.06 -1.86
CA THR A 180 4.28 -4.16 -2.11
C THR A 180 4.73 -2.74 -2.44
N GLY A 181 5.83 -2.26 -1.84
CA GLY A 181 6.43 -0.96 -2.17
C GLY A 181 6.94 -0.90 -3.60
N GLY A 182 7.61 -1.95 -4.09
CA GLY A 182 8.06 -2.05 -5.49
C GLY A 182 6.92 -2.11 -6.52
N LEU A 183 5.71 -2.46 -6.07
CA LEU A 183 4.47 -2.39 -6.84
C LEU A 183 3.72 -1.06 -6.71
N GLY A 184 4.25 -0.11 -5.92
CA GLY A 184 3.70 1.23 -5.74
C GLY A 184 2.81 1.42 -4.50
N GLN A 185 2.82 0.47 -3.55
CA GLN A 185 2.04 0.59 -2.30
C GLN A 185 2.85 0.18 -1.06
N SER A 186 3.50 1.16 -0.45
CA SER A 186 4.14 1.02 0.86
C SER A 186 3.11 1.21 1.97
N LEU A 187 2.95 0.25 2.88
CA LEU A 187 1.99 0.41 3.98
C LEU A 187 2.36 1.58 4.89
N PHE A 188 1.35 2.32 5.35
CA PHE A 188 1.47 3.51 6.22
C PHE A 188 2.21 4.71 5.60
N ASP A 189 2.52 4.66 4.31
CA ASP A 189 3.25 5.71 3.59
C ASP A 189 2.52 6.09 2.29
N PRO A 190 1.34 6.72 2.39
CA PRO A 190 0.59 7.16 1.22
C PRO A 190 1.30 8.33 0.51
N PRO A 191 1.22 8.40 -0.83
CA PRO A 191 1.93 9.44 -1.59
C PRO A 191 1.38 10.86 -1.32
N ASN A 192 0.12 10.98 -0.91
CA ASN A 192 -0.51 12.23 -0.52
C ASN A 192 -1.74 11.95 0.38
N VAL A 193 -2.45 13.00 0.78
CA VAL A 193 -3.65 12.90 1.64
C VAL A 193 -4.80 12.10 1.03
N ALA A 194 -4.89 12.01 -0.31
CA ALA A 194 -5.88 11.22 -1.01
C ALA A 194 -5.62 9.71 -0.90
N GLY A 195 -4.43 9.31 -0.41
CA GLY A 195 -3.98 7.92 -0.40
C GLY A 195 -3.40 7.49 -1.74
N TRP A 196 -3.57 6.22 -2.09
CA TRP A 196 -3.12 5.70 -3.37
C TRP A 196 -4.22 5.78 -4.42
N ALA A 197 -3.86 6.23 -5.63
CA ALA A 197 -4.75 6.13 -6.77
C ALA A 197 -5.00 4.64 -7.10
N GLY A 198 -6.26 4.28 -7.30
CA GLY A 198 -6.68 2.91 -7.58
C GLY A 198 -6.91 2.59 -9.06
N GLY A 199 -7.30 1.35 -9.34
CA GLY A 199 -7.71 0.92 -10.68
C GLY A 199 -6.52 0.78 -11.62
N ARG A 200 -6.60 1.43 -12.80
CA ARG A 200 -5.60 1.28 -13.87
C ARG A 200 -4.22 1.82 -13.50
N THR A 201 -4.13 2.72 -12.51
CA THR A 201 -2.85 3.26 -12.02
C THR A 201 -1.92 2.19 -11.43
N TRP A 202 -2.48 1.04 -11.03
CA TRP A 202 -1.68 -0.10 -10.58
C TRP A 202 -0.93 -0.82 -11.70
N ILE A 203 -1.26 -0.56 -12.97
CA ILE A 203 -0.72 -1.25 -14.13
C ILE A 203 0.04 -0.26 -15.01
N THR A 204 1.36 -0.38 -14.98
CA THR A 204 2.30 0.24 -15.92
C THR A 204 3.20 -0.87 -16.49
N PRO A 205 3.97 -0.62 -17.57
CA PRO A 205 4.92 -1.62 -18.05
C PRO A 205 5.89 -2.13 -16.97
N SER A 206 6.32 -1.24 -16.06
CA SER A 206 7.20 -1.60 -14.96
C SER A 206 6.48 -2.39 -13.87
N THR A 207 5.31 -1.94 -13.40
CA THR A 207 4.58 -2.66 -12.34
C THR A 207 4.01 -3.99 -12.81
N LEU A 208 3.65 -4.11 -14.09
CA LEU A 208 3.19 -5.39 -14.67
C LEU A 208 4.29 -6.44 -14.63
N LEU A 209 5.53 -6.08 -14.99
CA LEU A 209 6.68 -6.97 -14.84
C LEU A 209 6.93 -7.32 -13.36
N GLN A 210 6.87 -6.31 -12.48
CA GLN A 210 7.09 -6.53 -11.05
C GLN A 210 6.03 -7.46 -10.43
N ARG A 211 4.77 -7.42 -10.88
CA ARG A 211 3.74 -8.38 -10.45
C ARG A 211 4.15 -9.83 -10.75
N GLY A 212 4.67 -10.08 -11.95
CA GLY A 212 5.26 -11.38 -12.29
C GLY A 212 6.41 -11.74 -11.35
N ASN A 213 7.33 -10.81 -11.11
CA ASN A 213 8.44 -11.04 -10.19
C ASN A 213 7.98 -11.42 -8.78
N VAL A 214 6.92 -10.79 -8.26
CA VAL A 214 6.32 -11.16 -6.97
C VAL A 214 5.91 -12.63 -6.95
N PHE A 215 5.18 -13.10 -7.96
CA PHE A 215 4.76 -14.49 -8.03
C PHE A 215 5.96 -15.43 -8.15
N ARG A 216 6.96 -15.05 -8.93
CA ARG A 216 8.20 -15.81 -9.07
C ARG A 216 8.95 -15.91 -7.75
N GLU A 217 9.10 -14.81 -7.01
CA GLU A 217 9.79 -14.80 -5.72
C GLU A 217 9.06 -15.59 -4.65
N VAL A 218 7.72 -15.60 -4.65
CA VAL A 218 6.92 -16.40 -3.73
C VAL A 218 7.01 -17.90 -4.04
N LEU A 219 6.96 -18.27 -5.33
CA LEU A 219 6.99 -19.67 -5.77
C LEU A 219 8.41 -20.26 -5.79
N PHE A 220 9.42 -19.43 -6.06
CA PHE A 220 10.84 -19.78 -6.16
C PHE A 220 11.70 -18.82 -5.32
N PRO A 221 11.58 -18.88 -3.98
CA PRO A 221 12.22 -17.92 -3.09
C PRO A 221 13.74 -18.08 -3.07
N ASN A 222 14.47 -16.98 -3.24
CA ASN A 222 15.92 -16.94 -3.09
C ASN A 222 16.32 -16.85 -1.60
N VAL A 223 16.15 -17.96 -0.87
CA VAL A 223 16.42 -18.01 0.58
C VAL A 223 17.89 -17.69 0.91
N LYS A 224 18.85 -18.21 0.13
CA LYS A 224 20.28 -18.00 0.38
C LYS A 224 20.74 -16.56 0.10
N GLY A 225 20.21 -15.96 -0.97
CA GLY A 225 20.54 -14.60 -1.38
C GLY A 225 19.73 -13.52 -0.66
N PHE A 226 18.65 -13.88 0.06
CA PHE A 226 17.82 -12.90 0.76
C PHE A 226 18.64 -12.16 1.82
N ARG A 227 18.48 -10.82 1.84
CA ARG A 227 19.10 -9.92 2.81
C ARG A 227 17.99 -9.13 3.51
N PRO A 228 17.71 -9.41 4.80
CA PRO A 228 16.63 -8.76 5.51
C PRO A 228 16.83 -7.23 5.62
N PRO A 229 15.81 -6.41 5.30
CA PRO A 229 15.90 -4.95 5.43
C PRO A 229 16.13 -4.47 6.86
N ASP A 230 15.57 -5.17 7.85
CA ASP A 230 15.69 -4.89 9.28
C ASP A 230 17.08 -5.22 9.85
N ARG A 231 18.00 -5.71 9.01
CA ARG A 231 19.37 -6.08 9.40
C ARG A 231 20.43 -5.38 8.54
N SER A 232 20.05 -4.35 7.78
CA SER A 232 21.00 -3.62 6.94
C SER A 232 21.76 -2.58 7.75
N MET A 233 23.07 -2.53 7.54
CA MET A 233 23.99 -1.51 8.04
C MET A 233 24.66 -0.84 6.84
N SER A 234 25.06 0.44 6.93
CA SER A 234 25.75 1.12 5.81
C SER A 234 27.09 0.43 5.48
N ARG A 235 27.60 0.56 4.25
CA ARG A 235 28.91 -0.01 3.88
C ARG A 235 30.04 0.52 4.78
N THR A 236 29.96 1.79 5.16
CA THR A 236 30.93 2.44 6.05
C THR A 236 30.91 1.79 7.43
N ASP A 237 29.74 1.68 8.05
CA ASP A 237 29.59 1.11 9.39
C ASP A 237 29.94 -0.39 9.41
N GLN A 238 29.60 -1.12 8.34
CA GLN A 238 30.02 -2.53 8.17
C GLN A 238 31.54 -2.65 8.14
N GLY A 239 32.22 -1.78 7.36
CA GLY A 239 33.68 -1.76 7.28
C GLY A 239 34.34 -1.48 8.62
N VAL A 240 33.78 -0.54 9.42
CA VAL A 240 34.25 -0.30 10.80
C VAL A 240 34.11 -1.56 11.64
N GLY A 241 32.93 -2.19 11.64
CA GLY A 241 32.67 -3.43 12.37
C GLY A 241 33.61 -4.58 11.99
N GLU A 242 33.89 -4.77 10.69
CA GLU A 242 34.82 -5.79 10.21
C GLU A 242 36.25 -5.54 10.68
N ARG A 243 36.72 -4.28 10.69
CA ARG A 243 38.06 -3.93 11.13
C ARG A 243 38.22 -4.11 12.64
N LEU A 244 37.23 -3.68 13.41
CA LEU A 244 37.15 -3.95 14.86
C LEU A 244 37.16 -5.45 15.16
N ALA A 245 36.39 -6.25 14.39
CA ALA A 245 36.37 -7.71 14.55
C ALA A 245 37.71 -8.39 14.23
N ARG A 246 38.58 -7.73 13.43
CA ARG A 246 39.97 -8.17 13.17
C ARG A 246 40.97 -7.68 14.22
N GLY A 247 40.51 -6.96 15.25
CA GLY A 247 41.33 -6.49 16.36
C GLY A 247 42.01 -5.13 16.16
N MET A 248 41.61 -4.36 15.14
CA MET A 248 42.05 -2.96 15.01
C MET A 248 41.47 -2.11 16.14
N ASP A 249 42.22 -1.10 16.59
CA ASP A 249 41.69 -0.08 17.50
C ASP A 249 40.63 0.79 16.80
N ILE A 250 39.90 1.61 17.57
CA ILE A 250 38.81 2.44 17.04
C ILE A 250 39.35 3.43 16.01
N THR A 251 40.49 4.07 16.31
CA THR A 251 41.12 5.07 15.44
C THR A 251 41.52 4.48 14.08
N GLU A 252 42.05 3.26 14.05
CA GLU A 252 42.40 2.54 12.83
C GLU A 252 41.17 2.01 12.10
N ALA A 253 40.21 1.44 12.83
CA ALA A 253 39.00 0.86 12.24
C ALA A 253 38.10 1.90 11.56
N THR A 254 38.14 3.15 11.99
CA THR A 254 37.30 4.23 11.43
C THR A 254 37.93 4.96 10.24
N LYS A 255 39.17 4.66 9.85
CA LYS A 255 39.78 5.23 8.64
C LYS A 255 39.09 4.69 7.37
N GLU A 256 38.83 5.53 6.37
CA GLU A 256 38.37 5.03 5.06
C GLU A 256 39.54 4.34 4.35
N SER A 257 39.30 3.12 3.88
CA SER A 257 40.28 2.35 3.12
C SER A 257 40.44 2.81 1.66
N ASP A 258 39.50 3.63 1.16
CA ASP A 258 39.36 3.90 -0.30
C ASP A 258 39.64 5.36 -0.68
N ALA A 259 39.91 6.25 0.29
CA ALA A 259 40.36 7.60 0.00
C ALA A 259 41.89 7.57 -0.20
N ALA A 260 42.36 8.02 -1.37
CA ALA A 260 43.78 8.31 -1.55
C ALA A 260 44.24 9.24 -0.40
N PRO A 261 45.40 9.00 0.23
CA PRO A 261 45.83 9.65 1.47
C PRO A 261 45.87 11.20 1.43
N ASN A 262 45.74 11.82 0.25
CA ASN A 262 45.76 13.27 0.04
C ASN A 262 44.38 13.93 -0.09
N MET A 263 43.27 13.23 0.16
CA MET A 263 41.91 13.78 -0.03
C MET A 263 41.11 13.99 1.27
N MET A 264 41.66 13.64 2.44
CA MET A 264 41.00 13.94 3.72
C MET A 264 41.45 15.30 4.24
N ALA A 265 40.48 16.18 4.53
CA ALA A 265 40.75 17.43 5.23
C ALA A 265 41.32 17.14 6.63
N GLU A 266 42.35 17.89 7.06
CA GLU A 266 42.98 17.75 8.38
C GLU A 266 41.97 17.86 9.54
N SER A 267 40.89 18.62 9.34
CA SER A 267 39.77 18.72 10.30
C SER A 267 39.10 17.37 10.57
N ASN A 268 38.98 16.51 9.56
CA ASN A 268 38.38 15.18 9.71
C ASN A 268 39.34 14.21 10.40
N MET A 269 40.65 14.36 10.17
CA MET A 269 41.67 13.55 10.87
C MET A 269 41.75 13.85 12.37
N MET A 270 41.47 15.09 12.78
CA MET A 270 41.48 15.48 14.19
C MET A 270 40.23 15.00 14.94
N VAL A 271 39.06 14.99 14.30
CA VAL A 271 37.82 14.43 14.87
C VAL A 271 37.87 12.91 14.98
N ASP A 272 38.47 12.21 14.01
CA ASP A 272 38.58 10.74 14.04
C ASP A 272 39.57 10.22 15.11
N ARG A 273 40.44 11.07 15.68
CA ARG A 273 41.35 10.75 16.80
C ARG A 273 40.69 10.80 18.17
N ASP A 274 39.58 11.53 18.29
CA ASP A 274 38.83 11.62 19.53
C ASP A 274 37.77 10.52 19.54
N GLU A 275 38.06 9.42 20.26
CA GLU A 275 37.15 8.27 20.34
C GLU A 275 35.77 8.63 20.90
N ASP A 276 35.68 9.71 21.70
CA ASP A 276 34.42 10.19 22.28
C ASP A 276 33.56 10.95 21.25
N TYR A 277 34.16 11.51 20.19
CA TYR A 277 33.49 12.29 19.13
C TYR A 277 33.59 11.66 17.73
N ASN A 278 34.06 10.42 17.62
CA ASN A 278 34.20 9.72 16.36
C ASN A 278 32.83 9.33 15.78
N THR A 279 32.36 10.11 14.80
CA THR A 279 31.03 9.94 14.18
C THR A 279 30.84 8.60 13.47
N ARG A 280 31.91 8.00 12.92
CA ARG A 280 31.85 6.68 12.26
C ARG A 280 31.73 5.55 13.27
N TYR A 281 32.49 5.62 14.37
CA TYR A 281 32.31 4.69 15.48
C TYR A 281 30.92 4.85 16.12
N GLY A 282 30.47 6.10 16.30
CA GLY A 282 29.11 6.42 16.75
C GLY A 282 28.04 5.85 15.82
N GLY A 283 28.22 5.94 14.50
CA GLY A 283 27.34 5.33 13.49
C GLY A 283 27.28 3.81 13.62
N TYR A 284 28.43 3.14 13.68
CA TYR A 284 28.52 1.70 13.92
C TYR A 284 27.82 1.27 15.24
N LYS A 285 28.14 1.93 16.36
CA LYS A 285 27.53 1.65 17.68
C LYS A 285 26.04 1.95 17.68
N GLY A 286 25.61 3.02 17.02
CA GLY A 286 24.20 3.36 16.83
C GLY A 286 23.43 2.26 16.10
N ASN A 287 24.00 1.69 15.04
CA ASN A 287 23.42 0.54 14.34
C ASN A 287 23.32 -0.71 15.24
N LEU A 288 24.32 -0.97 16.09
CA LEU A 288 24.25 -2.08 17.05
C LEU A 288 23.12 -1.87 18.09
N ILE A 289 23.02 -0.68 18.66
CA ILE A 289 21.95 -0.33 19.61
C ILE A 289 20.58 -0.42 18.92
N ALA A 290 20.47 0.06 17.68
CA ALA A 290 19.26 -0.07 16.89
C ALA A 290 18.89 -1.54 16.67
N PHE A 291 19.87 -2.40 16.35
CA PHE A 291 19.65 -3.83 16.18
C PHE A 291 19.17 -4.51 17.47
N GLU A 292 19.74 -4.16 18.63
CA GLU A 292 19.32 -4.67 19.94
C GLU A 292 17.89 -4.27 20.32
N ARG A 293 17.46 -3.07 19.90
CA ARG A 293 16.12 -2.54 20.19
C ARG A 293 15.06 -2.94 19.16
N THR A 294 15.48 -3.32 17.96
CA THR A 294 14.56 -3.64 16.86
C THR A 294 14.01 -5.05 17.04
N LYS A 295 12.68 -5.18 17.05
CA LYS A 295 12.03 -6.49 16.99
C LYS A 295 12.25 -7.10 15.60
N THR A 296 13.25 -7.98 15.47
CA THR A 296 13.54 -8.63 14.19
C THR A 296 12.41 -9.54 13.75
N ILE A 297 12.18 -9.60 12.44
CA ILE A 297 11.14 -10.43 11.85
C ILE A 297 11.73 -11.82 11.55
N PRO A 298 11.15 -12.94 12.04
CA PRO A 298 11.55 -14.28 11.64
C PRO A 298 11.45 -14.46 10.13
N ARG A 299 12.51 -14.99 9.50
CA ARG A 299 12.63 -15.06 8.03
C ARG A 299 12.35 -16.47 7.52
N HIS A 300 11.28 -16.64 6.75
CA HIS A 300 10.89 -17.91 6.16
C HIS A 300 10.20 -17.69 4.80
N PRO A 301 10.41 -18.60 3.83
CA PRO A 301 9.64 -18.63 2.59
C PRO A 301 8.19 -19.09 2.83
N ALA A 302 7.38 -19.02 1.78
CA ALA A 302 6.07 -19.64 1.77
C ALA A 302 6.16 -21.18 1.80
N ALA A 303 5.48 -21.80 2.76
CA ALA A 303 5.31 -23.25 2.81
C ALA A 303 4.22 -23.67 1.80
N ILE A 304 4.64 -24.05 0.60
CA ILE A 304 3.76 -24.42 -0.52
C ILE A 304 3.99 -25.90 -0.84
N ASP A 305 2.90 -26.66 -1.01
CA ASP A 305 2.90 -28.04 -1.50
C ASP A 305 1.79 -28.19 -2.55
N LEU A 306 2.15 -27.94 -3.82
CA LEU A 306 1.20 -28.01 -4.92
C LEU A 306 0.86 -29.46 -5.30
N THR A 307 1.77 -30.40 -5.02
CA THR A 307 1.54 -31.82 -5.20
C THR A 307 0.44 -32.32 -4.26
N ALA A 308 0.47 -31.94 -2.98
CA ALA A 308 -0.60 -32.23 -2.05
C ALA A 308 -1.91 -31.52 -2.45
N MET A 309 -1.83 -30.27 -2.92
CA MET A 309 -3.00 -29.52 -3.39
C MET A 309 -3.70 -30.22 -4.57
N THR A 310 -2.95 -30.65 -5.58
CA THR A 310 -3.48 -31.36 -6.75
C THR A 310 -4.03 -32.74 -6.39
N ARG A 311 -3.34 -33.49 -5.51
CA ARG A 311 -3.82 -34.77 -4.98
C ARG A 311 -5.13 -34.62 -4.22
N ALA A 312 -5.24 -33.64 -3.33
CA ALA A 312 -6.45 -33.38 -2.55
C ALA A 312 -7.64 -32.99 -3.44
N ALA A 313 -7.37 -32.40 -4.60
CA ALA A 313 -8.38 -32.08 -5.60
C ALA A 313 -8.79 -33.26 -6.50
N GLY A 314 -8.12 -34.43 -6.40
CA GLY A 314 -8.35 -35.55 -7.32
C GLY A 314 -7.92 -35.25 -8.76
N ALA A 315 -6.99 -34.31 -8.96
CA ALA A 315 -6.49 -33.92 -10.26
C ALA A 315 -5.38 -34.88 -10.72
N ASP A 316 -5.78 -36.00 -11.32
CA ASP A 316 -4.90 -37.11 -11.76
C ASP A 316 -4.43 -37.00 -13.22
N THR A 317 -4.90 -36.01 -13.98
CA THR A 317 -4.45 -35.71 -15.34
C THR A 317 -3.99 -34.26 -15.48
N VAL A 318 -3.16 -33.98 -16.48
CA VAL A 318 -2.70 -32.61 -16.81
C VAL A 318 -3.89 -31.65 -16.97
N ASP A 319 -4.92 -32.06 -17.71
CA ASP A 319 -6.12 -31.27 -17.93
C ASP A 319 -6.83 -30.93 -16.60
N LYS A 320 -7.05 -31.93 -15.73
CA LYS A 320 -7.67 -31.70 -14.41
C LYS A 320 -6.82 -30.80 -13.51
N VAL A 321 -5.49 -30.89 -13.59
CA VAL A 321 -4.60 -30.00 -12.83
C VAL A 321 -4.75 -28.55 -13.29
N VAL A 322 -4.74 -28.32 -14.60
CA VAL A 322 -4.94 -26.97 -15.16
C VAL A 322 -6.31 -26.44 -14.78
N ASP A 323 -7.36 -27.24 -14.92
CA ASP A 323 -8.72 -26.85 -14.52
C ASP A 323 -8.82 -26.52 -13.03
N HIS A 324 -8.17 -27.32 -12.18
CA HIS A 324 -8.12 -27.07 -10.75
C HIS A 324 -7.44 -25.72 -10.45
N PHE A 325 -6.30 -25.43 -11.08
CA PHE A 325 -5.57 -24.17 -10.85
C PHE A 325 -6.35 -22.97 -11.37
N VAL A 326 -6.92 -23.06 -12.57
CA VAL A 326 -7.77 -22.01 -13.13
C VAL A 326 -8.95 -21.73 -12.19
N HIS A 327 -9.67 -22.76 -11.77
CA HIS A 327 -10.82 -22.60 -10.88
C HIS A 327 -10.46 -22.04 -9.51
N ARG A 328 -9.33 -22.48 -8.93
CA ARG A 328 -8.90 -22.05 -7.59
C ARG A 328 -8.36 -20.61 -7.59
N PHE A 329 -7.53 -20.28 -8.57
CA PHE A 329 -6.75 -19.04 -8.54
C PHE A 329 -7.44 -17.90 -9.29
N LEU A 330 -8.15 -18.15 -10.39
CA LEU A 330 -8.79 -17.10 -11.18
C LEU A 330 -10.21 -16.81 -10.70
N SER A 331 -10.61 -15.54 -10.78
CA SER A 331 -12.00 -15.12 -10.55
C SER A 331 -12.80 -15.03 -11.86
N VAL A 332 -12.13 -15.07 -13.00
CA VAL A 332 -12.71 -14.98 -14.35
C VAL A 332 -12.33 -16.22 -15.14
N ALA A 333 -13.23 -16.67 -16.01
CA ALA A 333 -12.96 -17.79 -16.90
C ALA A 333 -11.82 -17.44 -17.87
N LEU A 334 -10.91 -18.39 -18.05
CA LEU A 334 -9.83 -18.30 -19.01
C LEU A 334 -10.35 -18.69 -20.40
N ALA A 335 -9.89 -18.02 -21.46
CA ALA A 335 -10.26 -18.40 -22.83
C ALA A 335 -9.69 -19.79 -23.19
N ASP A 336 -10.39 -20.54 -24.04
CA ASP A 336 -10.02 -21.91 -24.40
C ASP A 336 -8.59 -22.01 -24.98
N LYS A 337 -8.18 -21.01 -25.76
CA LYS A 337 -6.82 -20.94 -26.33
C LYS A 337 -5.73 -20.86 -25.24
N ASP A 338 -6.00 -20.08 -24.19
CA ASP A 338 -5.03 -19.81 -23.12
C ASP A 338 -4.99 -20.99 -22.16
N ARG A 339 -6.15 -21.61 -21.89
CA ARG A 339 -6.24 -22.91 -21.22
C ARG A 339 -5.44 -23.98 -21.97
N ALA A 340 -5.62 -24.09 -23.29
CA ALA A 340 -4.91 -25.08 -24.10
C ALA A 340 -3.39 -24.87 -24.07
N ALA A 341 -2.93 -23.61 -24.03
CA ALA A 341 -1.51 -23.28 -23.87
C ALA A 341 -0.96 -23.77 -22.51
N LEU A 342 -1.70 -23.58 -21.41
CA LEU A 342 -1.31 -24.09 -20.09
C LEU A 342 -1.25 -25.62 -20.04
N VAL A 343 -2.22 -26.30 -20.66
CA VAL A 343 -2.22 -27.77 -20.79
C VAL A 343 -1.02 -28.24 -21.59
N SER A 344 -0.73 -27.62 -22.73
CA SER A 344 0.43 -27.94 -23.56
C SER A 344 1.74 -27.72 -22.81
N PHE A 345 1.84 -26.63 -22.04
CA PHE A 345 3.00 -26.32 -21.21
C PHE A 345 3.27 -27.44 -20.18
N LEU A 346 2.28 -27.77 -19.36
CA LEU A 346 2.45 -28.77 -18.30
C LEU A 346 2.71 -30.16 -18.89
N ARG A 347 2.01 -30.53 -19.98
CA ARG A 347 2.24 -31.79 -20.69
C ARG A 347 3.66 -31.89 -21.24
N GLY A 348 4.18 -30.80 -21.81
CA GLY A 348 5.56 -30.73 -22.30
C GLY A 348 6.60 -30.90 -21.19
N LYS A 349 6.35 -30.34 -20.00
CA LYS A 349 7.23 -30.47 -18.82
C LYS A 349 7.24 -31.88 -18.24
N LEU A 350 6.07 -32.52 -18.16
CA LEU A 350 5.93 -33.85 -17.57
C LEU A 350 6.24 -34.98 -18.57
N GLY A 351 6.09 -34.75 -19.87
CA GLY A 351 6.23 -35.78 -20.91
C GLY A 351 5.11 -36.83 -20.89
N THR A 352 4.05 -36.62 -20.11
CA THR A 352 2.92 -37.54 -19.94
C THR A 352 1.62 -36.76 -19.73
N THR A 353 0.49 -37.42 -19.93
CA THR A 353 -0.86 -36.89 -19.64
C THR A 353 -1.34 -37.21 -18.23
N ALA A 354 -0.82 -38.28 -17.62
CA ALA A 354 -1.16 -38.69 -16.27
C ALA A 354 -0.23 -38.05 -15.24
N ILE A 355 -0.77 -37.63 -14.11
CA ILE A 355 0.03 -37.09 -13.00
C ILE A 355 0.66 -38.24 -12.23
N GLN A 356 1.98 -38.34 -12.31
CA GLN A 356 2.75 -39.34 -11.58
C GLN A 356 3.60 -38.65 -10.50
N PRO A 357 3.70 -39.21 -9.29
CA PRO A 357 4.62 -38.71 -8.28
C PRO A 357 6.06 -38.75 -8.80
N GLY A 358 6.80 -37.66 -8.60
CA GLY A 358 8.19 -37.58 -9.02
C GLY A 358 8.82 -36.24 -8.66
N GLU A 359 10.15 -36.20 -8.68
CA GLU A 359 10.93 -35.03 -8.26
C GLU A 359 10.59 -33.76 -9.06
N LYS A 360 10.20 -33.91 -10.33
CA LYS A 360 9.87 -32.79 -11.22
C LYS A 360 8.44 -32.28 -11.08
N LEU A 361 7.56 -33.00 -10.39
CA LEU A 361 6.13 -32.67 -10.36
C LEU A 361 5.91 -31.33 -9.66
N GLU A 362 6.44 -31.17 -8.45
CA GLU A 362 6.26 -29.94 -7.66
C GLU A 362 6.82 -28.71 -8.38
N GLU A 363 7.99 -28.82 -9.01
CA GLU A 363 8.59 -27.74 -9.79
C GLU A 363 7.73 -27.37 -11.01
N SER A 364 7.26 -28.36 -11.77
CA SER A 364 6.39 -28.15 -12.93
C SER A 364 5.05 -27.51 -12.54
N LEU A 365 4.50 -27.90 -11.38
CA LEU A 365 3.28 -27.29 -10.83
C LEU A 365 3.53 -25.83 -10.41
N ARG A 366 4.69 -25.50 -9.84
CA ARG A 366 5.03 -24.11 -9.50
C ARG A 366 5.18 -23.24 -10.73
N GLU A 367 5.82 -23.75 -11.78
CA GLU A 367 5.93 -23.04 -13.06
C GLU A 367 4.54 -22.85 -13.72
N LEU A 368 3.68 -23.88 -13.69
CA LEU A 368 2.30 -23.75 -14.17
C LEU A 368 1.55 -22.68 -13.37
N LEU A 369 1.65 -22.71 -12.04
CA LEU A 369 0.99 -21.72 -11.19
C LEU A 369 1.51 -20.32 -11.47
N TYR A 370 2.82 -20.15 -11.66
CA TYR A 370 3.41 -18.87 -12.07
C TYR A 370 2.74 -18.32 -13.35
N LEU A 371 2.52 -19.16 -14.37
CA LEU A 371 1.83 -18.75 -15.59
C LEU A 371 0.37 -18.36 -15.31
N VAL A 372 -0.35 -19.15 -14.51
CA VAL A 372 -1.74 -18.85 -14.11
C VAL A 372 -1.83 -17.50 -13.38
N LEU A 373 -0.96 -17.25 -12.42
CA LEU A 373 -0.94 -15.99 -11.66
C LEU A 373 -0.51 -14.78 -12.53
N SER A 374 0.22 -15.03 -13.62
CA SER A 374 0.67 -13.98 -14.55
C SER A 374 -0.40 -13.60 -15.58
N THR A 375 -1.55 -14.28 -15.60
CA THR A 375 -2.66 -13.95 -16.51
C THR A 375 -3.33 -12.62 -16.16
N PRO A 376 -3.89 -11.89 -17.15
CA PRO A 376 -4.73 -10.72 -16.90
C PRO A 376 -5.88 -10.99 -15.93
N GLU A 377 -6.52 -12.16 -16.05
CA GLU A 377 -7.63 -12.62 -15.23
C GLU A 377 -7.27 -12.67 -13.74
N TYR A 378 -6.02 -13.03 -13.41
CA TYR A 378 -5.55 -13.04 -12.03
C TYR A 378 -5.35 -11.64 -11.45
N GLN A 379 -5.13 -10.63 -12.30
CA GLN A 379 -4.94 -9.25 -11.83
C GLN A 379 -6.26 -8.62 -11.35
N LEU A 380 -7.40 -9.23 -11.71
CA LEU A 380 -8.74 -8.77 -11.42
C LEU A 380 -9.35 -9.48 -10.20
N GLY A 381 -10.09 -8.77 -9.34
CA GLY A 381 -10.92 -9.39 -8.31
C GLY A 381 -11.14 -8.55 -7.06
#